data_AF-A0A2M7H6Z5-F1
#
_entry.id   AF-A0A2M7H6Z5-F1
#
_cell.length_a   1.000
_cell.length_b   1.000
_cell.length_c   1.000
_cell.angle_alpha   90.00
_cell.angle_beta   90.00
_cell.angle_gamma   90.00
#
_symmetry.space_group_name_H-M   'P 1'
#
loop_
_entity.id
_entity.type
_entity.pdbx_description
1 polymer ?
#
loop_
_entity_poly.entity_id
_entity_poly.type
_entity_poly.pdbx_seq_one_letter_code
_entity_poly.pdbx_strand_id
1 'polypeptide(L)'
;SGDVWEEEGFHIPELSRKTREKLKKEVPEIWDWIRNPLDSSILQKSLIPPLSLLKMMAAAQEFNVFVVGLTQDDFYPTDVWRETIARDFMDGSIAIKEESKPVVCVIETGEIDSCDMENWRWNAIADIRKQIVNQGIPVFPSPARAAKALRKFIDYWVWKERR
;
A
#
# COMPACT_ATOMS: atom_id res chain seq x y z
N SER A 1 -2.32 -5.10 -10.36
CA SER A 1 -1.95 -3.67 -10.37
C SER A 1 -0.54 -3.42 -10.89
N GLY A 2 0.40 -4.38 -10.85
CA GLY A 2 1.80 -4.18 -11.25
C GLY A 2 1.97 -3.63 -12.67
N ASP A 3 1.28 -4.22 -13.64
CA ASP A 3 1.37 -3.82 -15.06
C ASP A 3 1.10 -2.32 -15.28
N VAL A 4 0.12 -1.75 -14.56
CA VAL A 4 -0.23 -0.32 -14.63
C VAL A 4 0.93 0.58 -14.19
N TRP A 5 1.74 0.14 -13.23
CA TRP A 5 2.93 0.88 -12.81
C TRP A 5 4.04 0.77 -13.85
N GLU A 6 4.23 -0.40 -14.44
CA GLU A 6 5.23 -0.61 -15.49
C GLU A 6 4.91 0.18 -16.77
N GLU A 7 3.64 0.25 -17.16
CA GLU A 7 3.15 1.06 -18.28
C GLU A 7 3.45 2.56 -18.10
N GLU A 8 3.39 3.06 -16.86
CA GLU A 8 3.77 4.44 -16.51
C GLU A 8 5.29 4.59 -16.27
N GLY A 9 6.09 3.56 -16.57
CA GLY A 9 7.55 3.58 -16.57
C GLY A 9 8.19 3.37 -15.19
N PHE A 10 7.47 2.80 -14.24
CA PHE A 10 8.05 2.35 -12.96
C PHE A 10 8.64 0.94 -13.13
N HIS A 11 9.67 0.65 -12.33
CA HIS A 11 10.19 -0.71 -12.21
C HIS A 11 9.68 -1.32 -10.91
N ILE A 12 9.15 -2.54 -10.98
CA ILE A 12 8.74 -3.33 -9.81
C ILE A 12 9.86 -4.35 -9.55
N PRO A 13 10.83 -4.04 -8.67
CA PRO A 13 11.95 -4.95 -8.45
C PRO A 13 11.50 -6.18 -7.66
N GLU A 14 12.14 -7.31 -7.95
CA GLU A 14 12.09 -8.46 -7.06
C GLU A 14 12.74 -8.13 -5.71
N LEU A 15 12.36 -8.87 -4.66
CA LEU A 15 12.98 -8.74 -3.35
C LEU A 15 14.45 -9.17 -3.42
N SER A 16 15.37 -8.39 -2.84
CA SER A 16 16.78 -8.76 -2.87
C SER A 16 17.04 -10.08 -2.17
N ARG A 17 18.18 -10.71 -2.48
CA ARG A 17 18.64 -11.91 -1.75
C ARG A 17 18.69 -11.68 -0.24
N LYS A 18 19.15 -10.50 0.18
CA LYS A 18 19.26 -10.13 1.61
C LYS A 18 17.87 -10.09 2.28
N THR A 19 16.89 -9.48 1.63
CA THR A 19 15.50 -9.44 2.11
C THR A 19 14.88 -10.84 2.13
N ARG A 20 15.08 -11.64 1.07
CA ARG A 20 14.59 -13.04 1.01
C ARG A 20 15.19 -13.91 2.12
N GLU A 21 16.48 -13.77 2.43
CA GLU A 21 17.13 -14.47 3.55
C GLU A 21 16.57 -14.03 4.91
N LYS A 22 16.27 -12.75 5.09
CA LYS A 22 15.64 -12.23 6.31
C LYS A 22 14.21 -12.76 6.46
N LEU A 23 13.41 -12.74 5.39
CA LEU A 23 12.07 -13.33 5.36
C LEU A 23 12.09 -14.81 5.73
N LYS A 24 13.04 -15.58 5.18
CA LYS A 24 13.18 -17.00 5.51
C LYS A 24 13.44 -17.26 7.00
N LYS A 25 14.09 -16.33 7.70
CA LYS A 25 14.36 -16.43 9.14
C LYS A 25 13.17 -16.00 9.99
N GLU A 26 12.50 -14.91 9.59
CA GLU A 26 11.42 -14.31 10.38
C GLU A 26 10.08 -15.01 10.15
N VAL A 27 9.73 -15.30 8.89
CA VAL A 27 8.45 -15.92 8.47
C VAL A 27 8.67 -17.21 7.66
N PRO A 28 9.33 -18.25 8.22
CA PRO A 28 9.73 -19.46 7.49
C PRO A 28 8.58 -20.23 6.85
N GLU A 29 7.34 -20.05 7.31
CA GLU A 29 6.18 -20.77 6.78
C GLU A 29 5.67 -20.19 5.46
N ILE A 30 5.80 -18.87 5.26
CA ILE A 30 5.23 -18.17 4.11
C ILE A 30 6.25 -17.37 3.29
N TRP A 31 7.53 -17.35 3.68
CA TRP A 31 8.55 -16.50 3.04
C TRP A 31 8.65 -16.67 1.52
N ASP A 32 8.41 -17.88 1.00
CA ASP A 32 8.54 -18.13 -0.44
C ASP A 32 7.40 -17.51 -1.25
N TRP A 33 6.23 -17.36 -0.62
CA TRP A 33 5.03 -16.74 -1.17
C TRP A 33 5.10 -15.20 -1.13
N ILE A 34 5.95 -14.63 -0.26
CA ILE A 34 6.13 -13.18 -0.16
C ILE A 34 6.98 -12.70 -1.34
N ARG A 35 6.35 -11.90 -2.21
CA ARG A 35 6.94 -11.28 -3.41
C ARG A 35 6.57 -9.78 -3.47
N ASN A 36 7.02 -9.12 -4.53
CA ASN A 36 6.62 -7.76 -4.88
C ASN A 36 5.83 -7.81 -6.20
N PRO A 37 4.55 -7.41 -6.24
CA PRO A 37 3.74 -6.87 -5.13
C PRO A 37 3.47 -7.87 -4.00
N LEU A 38 3.32 -7.34 -2.77
CA LEU A 38 2.93 -8.13 -1.60
C LEU A 38 1.41 -8.26 -1.54
N ASP A 39 0.93 -9.50 -1.58
CA ASP A 39 -0.49 -9.83 -1.33
C ASP A 39 -0.72 -10.05 0.17
N SER A 40 -1.54 -9.18 0.79
CA SER A 40 -1.83 -9.22 2.22
C SER A 40 -2.70 -10.42 2.62
N SER A 41 -3.44 -11.03 1.69
CA SER A 41 -4.27 -12.21 1.97
C SER A 41 -3.44 -13.42 2.42
N ILE A 42 -2.17 -13.49 1.97
CA ILE A 42 -1.20 -14.52 2.35
C ILE A 42 -0.82 -14.40 3.84
N LEU A 43 -0.93 -13.20 4.41
CA LEU A 43 -0.55 -12.92 5.80
C LEU A 43 -1.61 -13.36 6.82
N GLN A 44 -2.85 -13.63 6.40
CA GLN A 44 -3.94 -14.02 7.30
C GLN A 44 -3.68 -15.34 8.05
N LYS A 45 -2.77 -16.17 7.53
CA LYS A 45 -2.34 -17.43 8.16
C LYS A 45 -1.01 -17.30 8.92
N SER A 46 -0.40 -16.12 8.93
CA SER A 46 0.89 -15.89 9.55
C SER A 46 0.73 -15.47 11.02
N LEU A 47 1.67 -15.91 11.87
CA LEU A 47 1.79 -15.44 13.24
C LEU A 47 2.41 -14.03 13.34
N ILE A 48 2.89 -13.47 12.23
CA ILE A 48 3.55 -12.15 12.21
C ILE A 48 2.56 -11.05 11.82
N PRO A 49 2.47 -9.97 12.62
CA PRO A 49 1.67 -8.81 12.27
C PRO A 49 2.11 -8.23 10.91
N PRO A 50 1.18 -7.98 9.97
CA PRO A 50 1.49 -7.37 8.66
C PRO A 50 2.32 -6.09 8.78
N LEU A 51 2.06 -5.29 9.81
CA LEU A 51 2.80 -4.07 10.12
C LEU A 51 4.30 -4.30 10.34
N SER A 52 4.68 -5.37 11.04
CA SER A 52 6.07 -5.71 11.31
C SER A 52 6.83 -6.07 10.04
N LEU A 53 6.17 -6.80 9.13
CA LEU A 53 6.71 -7.13 7.82
C LEU A 53 6.91 -5.87 6.96
N LEU A 54 5.92 -4.97 6.92
CA LEU A 54 6.01 -3.72 6.18
C LEU A 54 7.14 -2.82 6.69
N LYS A 55 7.28 -2.67 8.02
CA LYS A 55 8.41 -1.95 8.63
C LYS A 55 9.75 -2.56 8.25
N MET A 56 9.85 -3.89 8.29
CA MET A 56 11.07 -4.59 7.91
C MET A 56 11.45 -4.35 6.44
N MET A 57 10.46 -4.37 5.53
CA MET A 57 10.67 -4.07 4.11
C MET A 57 11.01 -2.60 3.86
N ALA A 58 10.35 -1.67 4.56
CA ALA A 58 10.65 -0.23 4.49
C ALA A 58 12.10 0.07 4.94
N ALA A 59 12.53 -0.57 6.03
CA ALA A 59 13.88 -0.43 6.59
C ALA A 59 14.97 -1.06 5.71
N ALA A 60 14.65 -2.01 4.82
CA ALA A 60 15.65 -2.63 3.93
C ALA A 60 16.28 -1.64 2.92
N GLN A 61 15.67 -0.46 2.75
CA GLN A 61 16.07 0.61 1.82
C GLN A 61 16.11 0.22 0.34
N GLU A 62 15.57 -0.93 -0.04
CA GLU A 62 15.59 -1.46 -1.42
C GLU A 62 14.59 -0.76 -2.34
N PHE A 63 13.58 -0.11 -1.77
CA PHE A 63 12.50 0.54 -2.51
C PHE A 63 12.58 2.06 -2.38
N ASN A 64 12.27 2.73 -3.50
CA ASN A 64 12.22 4.19 -3.57
C ASN A 64 10.86 4.76 -3.15
N VAL A 65 9.78 4.03 -3.46
CA VAL A 65 8.39 4.42 -3.17
C VAL A 65 7.61 3.17 -2.77
N PHE A 66 6.74 3.31 -1.78
CA PHE A 66 5.78 2.30 -1.39
C PHE A 66 4.38 2.68 -1.85
N VAL A 67 3.64 1.67 -2.32
CA VAL A 67 2.25 1.80 -2.73
C VAL A 67 1.44 0.85 -1.86
N VAL A 68 0.52 1.39 -1.09
CA VAL A 68 -0.37 0.59 -0.23
C VAL A 68 -1.78 0.65 -0.80
N GLY A 69 -2.35 -0.52 -1.09
CA GLY A 69 -3.69 -0.66 -1.65
C GLY A 69 -4.73 -1.06 -0.61
N LEU A 70 -5.93 -0.49 -0.69
CA LEU A 70 -7.14 -0.94 0.00
C LEU A 70 -8.25 -1.15 -1.04
N THR A 71 -8.72 -2.38 -1.15
CA THR A 71 -9.85 -2.75 -2.03
C THR A 71 -11.17 -2.78 -1.27
N GLN A 72 -12.28 -2.58 -1.99
CA GLN A 72 -13.63 -2.59 -1.44
C GLN A 72 -14.38 -3.90 -1.63
N ASP A 73 -13.83 -4.80 -2.44
CA ASP A 73 -14.52 -6.03 -2.82
C ASP A 73 -14.32 -7.16 -1.81
N ASP A 74 -13.59 -6.89 -0.71
CA ASP A 74 -13.39 -7.89 0.33
C ASP A 74 -14.68 -8.17 1.12
N PHE A 75 -15.17 -9.41 1.06
CA PHE A 75 -16.36 -9.91 1.76
C PHE A 75 -16.14 -10.14 3.27
N TYR A 76 -15.55 -9.17 3.97
CA TYR A 76 -15.36 -9.25 5.43
C TYR A 76 -16.58 -8.71 6.20
N PRO A 77 -16.90 -9.30 7.38
CA PRO A 77 -17.77 -8.68 8.36
C PRO A 77 -17.33 -7.25 8.72
N THR A 78 -18.28 -6.40 9.09
CA THR A 78 -18.06 -4.97 9.36
C THR A 78 -16.99 -4.70 10.40
N ASP A 79 -17.03 -5.46 11.49
CA ASP A 79 -16.08 -5.42 12.61
C ASP A 79 -14.67 -5.81 12.14
N VAL A 80 -14.53 -6.96 11.46
CA VAL A 80 -13.24 -7.43 10.92
C VAL A 80 -12.64 -6.41 9.95
N TRP A 81 -13.47 -5.85 9.06
CA TRP A 81 -12.99 -4.87 8.10
C TRP A 81 -12.51 -3.58 8.79
N ARG A 82 -13.28 -3.04 9.73
CA ARG A 82 -12.94 -1.78 10.42
C ARG A 82 -11.80 -1.92 11.42
N GLU A 83 -11.82 -2.98 12.21
CA GLU A 83 -10.91 -3.15 13.35
C GLU A 83 -9.57 -3.76 12.94
N THR A 84 -9.55 -4.54 11.86
CA THR A 84 -8.34 -5.19 11.36
C THR A 84 -7.90 -4.58 10.04
N ILE A 85 -8.65 -4.75 8.94
CA ILE A 85 -8.16 -4.41 7.59
C ILE A 85 -7.87 -2.91 7.44
N ALA A 86 -8.83 -2.07 7.81
CA ALA A 86 -8.70 -0.61 7.76
C ALA A 86 -7.59 -0.09 8.68
N ARG A 87 -7.49 -0.68 9.88
CA ARG A 87 -6.47 -0.30 10.87
C ARG A 87 -5.08 -0.68 10.38
N ASP A 88 -4.89 -1.91 9.92
CA ASP A 88 -3.62 -2.39 9.38
C ASP A 88 -3.17 -1.58 8.16
N PHE A 89 -4.11 -1.20 7.29
CA PHE A 89 -3.83 -0.32 6.16
C PHE A 89 -3.32 1.06 6.61
N MET A 90 -4.00 1.67 7.58
CA MET A 90 -3.62 2.98 8.11
C MET A 90 -2.28 2.93 8.85
N ASP A 91 -2.15 2.00 9.82
CA ASP A 91 -0.96 1.84 10.64
C ASP A 91 0.25 1.45 9.77
N GLY A 92 0.06 0.59 8.78
CA GLY A 92 1.06 0.21 7.79
C GLY A 92 1.56 1.40 6.97
N SER A 93 0.64 2.22 6.48
CA SER A 93 0.96 3.40 5.70
C SER A 93 1.73 4.44 6.51
N ILE A 94 1.33 4.67 7.77
CA ILE A 94 2.02 5.59 8.68
C ILE A 94 3.41 5.05 9.05
N ALA A 95 3.52 3.76 9.37
CA ALA A 95 4.78 3.13 9.71
C ALA A 95 5.83 3.23 8.58
N ILE A 96 5.42 3.01 7.33
CA ILE A 96 6.32 3.17 6.19
C ILE A 96 6.80 4.63 6.08
N LYS A 97 5.89 5.59 6.29
CA LYS A 97 6.23 7.02 6.29
C LYS A 97 7.23 7.36 7.40
N GLU A 98 7.05 6.81 8.60
CA GLU A 98 7.95 7.02 9.75
C GLU A 98 9.38 6.53 9.49
N GLU A 99 9.53 5.47 8.69
CA GLU A 99 10.83 5.00 8.17
C GLU A 99 11.44 5.92 7.08
N SER A 100 10.90 7.14 6.92
CA SER A 100 11.32 8.15 5.95
C SER A 100 11.25 7.69 4.49
N LYS A 101 10.34 6.75 4.19
CA LYS A 101 10.09 6.26 2.84
C LYS A 101 8.89 6.97 2.22
N PRO A 102 8.99 7.48 0.97
CA PRO A 102 7.84 7.97 0.23
C PRO A 102 6.77 6.89 0.13
N VAL A 103 5.55 7.21 0.55
CA VAL A 103 4.40 6.30 0.51
C VAL A 103 3.22 6.98 -0.16
N VAL A 104 2.51 6.24 -1.00
CA VAL A 104 1.22 6.64 -1.56
C VAL A 104 0.18 5.57 -1.27
N CYS A 105 -1.04 6.02 -1.04
CA CYS A 105 -2.18 5.14 -0.77
C CYS A 105 -3.09 5.09 -2.00
N VAL A 106 -3.53 3.89 -2.35
CA VAL A 106 -4.56 3.65 -3.35
C VAL A 106 -5.75 3.05 -2.64
N ILE A 107 -6.84 3.81 -2.55
CA ILE A 107 -8.10 3.29 -2.03
C ILE A 107 -9.04 3.24 -3.22
N GLU A 108 -9.32 2.03 -3.71
CA GLU A 108 -10.17 1.88 -4.88
C GLU A 108 -11.57 2.35 -4.54
N THR A 109 -11.98 3.46 -5.14
CA THR A 109 -13.35 3.93 -5.07
C THR A 109 -13.94 3.63 -6.43
N GLY A 110 -14.78 2.58 -6.53
CA GLY A 110 -15.55 2.31 -7.75
C GLY A 110 -16.45 3.48 -8.15
N GLU A 111 -17.27 3.30 -9.17
CA GLU A 111 -18.33 4.26 -9.47
C GLU A 111 -19.39 4.17 -8.36
N ILE A 112 -19.37 5.15 -7.45
CA ILE A 112 -20.29 5.23 -6.31
C ILE A 112 -21.61 5.82 -6.81
N ASP A 113 -22.72 5.10 -6.63
CA ASP A 113 -24.06 5.67 -6.80
C ASP A 113 -24.58 6.24 -5.46
N SER A 114 -25.58 7.11 -5.54
CA SER A 114 -26.34 7.64 -4.41
C SER A 114 -26.81 6.58 -3.41
N CYS A 115 -27.17 5.38 -3.87
CA CYS A 115 -27.58 4.24 -3.03
C CYS A 115 -26.42 3.66 -2.20
N ASP A 116 -25.18 3.81 -2.68
CA ASP A 116 -23.99 3.35 -1.96
C ASP A 116 -23.63 4.27 -0.80
N MET A 117 -24.03 5.54 -0.81
CA MET A 117 -23.67 6.50 0.24
C MET A 117 -24.22 6.14 1.64
N GLU A 118 -25.28 5.33 1.74
CA GLU A 118 -25.81 4.82 3.02
C GLU A 118 -25.03 3.60 3.55
N ASN A 119 -24.10 3.05 2.77
CA ASN A 119 -23.30 1.90 3.19
C ASN A 119 -22.28 2.32 4.26
N TRP A 120 -22.29 1.60 5.39
CA TRP A 120 -21.34 1.80 6.48
C TRP A 120 -19.87 1.76 6.03
N ARG A 121 -19.57 1.03 4.93
CA ARG A 121 -18.23 0.86 4.38
C ARG A 121 -17.74 2.15 3.72
N TRP A 122 -18.58 2.84 2.96
CA TRP A 122 -18.23 4.11 2.32
C TRP A 122 -17.95 5.22 3.33
N ASN A 123 -18.72 5.27 4.42
CA ASN A 123 -18.43 6.16 5.55
C ASN A 123 -17.06 5.84 6.17
N ALA A 124 -16.76 4.56 6.41
CA ALA A 124 -15.47 4.15 6.98
C ALA A 124 -14.29 4.46 6.04
N ILE A 125 -14.42 4.23 4.74
CA ILE A 125 -13.42 4.58 3.73
C ILE A 125 -13.17 6.10 3.72
N ALA A 126 -14.22 6.91 3.78
CA ALA A 126 -14.11 8.36 3.81
C ALA A 126 -13.35 8.82 5.04
N ASP A 127 -13.62 8.23 6.21
CA ASP A 127 -12.90 8.52 7.46
C ASP A 127 -11.42 8.14 7.38
N ILE A 128 -11.10 6.93 6.91
CA ILE A 128 -9.71 6.46 6.74
C ILE A 128 -8.96 7.36 5.76
N ARG A 129 -9.58 7.67 4.61
CA ARG A 129 -9.00 8.58 3.61
C ARG A 129 -8.68 9.93 4.24
N LYS A 130 -9.60 10.51 5.01
CA LYS A 130 -9.39 11.79 5.70
C LYS A 130 -8.23 11.70 6.69
N GLN A 131 -8.14 10.61 7.47
CA GLN A 131 -7.05 10.41 8.43
C GLN A 131 -5.69 10.29 7.73
N ILE A 132 -5.58 9.51 6.66
CA ILE A 132 -4.33 9.33 5.90
C ILE A 132 -3.89 10.66 5.23
N VAL A 133 -4.83 11.40 4.66
CA VAL A 133 -4.55 12.73 4.09
C VAL A 133 -4.09 13.72 5.17
N ASN A 134 -4.69 13.68 6.38
CA ASN A 134 -4.24 14.51 7.50
C ASN A 134 -2.84 14.13 7.99
N GLN A 135 -2.42 12.88 7.80
CA GLN A 135 -1.04 12.45 7.99
C GLN A 135 -0.12 12.88 6.84
N GLY A 136 -0.59 13.65 5.86
CA GLY A 136 0.23 14.12 4.73
C GLY A 136 0.59 13.02 3.73
N ILE A 137 -0.12 11.89 3.72
CA ILE A 137 0.07 10.82 2.75
C ILE A 137 -0.95 11.01 1.62
N PRO A 138 -0.51 11.08 0.35
CA PRO A 138 -1.43 11.25 -0.77
C PRO A 138 -2.26 9.96 -1.00
N VAL A 139 -3.57 10.15 -1.22
CA VAL A 139 -4.52 9.07 -1.50
C VAL A 139 -5.10 9.23 -2.90
N PHE A 140 -5.07 8.16 -3.68
CA PHE A 140 -5.60 8.11 -5.04
C PHE A 140 -6.71 7.06 -5.17
N PRO A 141 -7.70 7.28 -6.04
CA PRO A 141 -8.83 6.37 -6.18
C PRO A 141 -8.55 5.16 -7.08
N SER A 142 -7.39 5.11 -7.75
CA SER A 142 -6.99 3.97 -8.58
C SER A 142 -5.47 3.90 -8.76
N PRO A 143 -4.91 2.70 -9.05
CA PRO A 143 -3.48 2.54 -9.34
C PRO A 143 -3.01 3.43 -10.50
N ALA A 144 -3.78 3.50 -11.59
CA ALA A 144 -3.43 4.30 -12.76
C ALA A 144 -3.31 5.80 -12.45
N ARG A 145 -4.22 6.34 -11.62
CA ARG A 145 -4.16 7.74 -11.19
C ARG A 145 -2.97 8.00 -10.27
N ALA A 146 -2.63 7.06 -9.40
CA ALA A 146 -1.45 7.15 -8.54
C ALA A 146 -0.15 7.13 -9.35
N ALA A 147 0.00 6.15 -10.23
CA ALA A 147 1.17 5.97 -11.08
C ALA A 147 1.42 7.21 -11.95
N LYS A 148 0.40 7.69 -12.66
CA LYS A 148 0.50 8.90 -13.49
C LYS A 148 0.85 10.17 -12.69
N ALA A 149 0.29 10.32 -11.49
CA ALA A 149 0.59 11.46 -10.63
C ALA A 149 2.05 11.42 -10.13
N LEU A 150 2.51 10.25 -9.69
CA LEU A 150 3.90 10.05 -9.28
C LEU A 150 4.87 10.24 -10.43
N ARG A 151 4.55 9.75 -11.63
CA ARG A 151 5.38 9.94 -12.82
C ARG A 151 5.61 11.42 -13.11
N LYS A 152 4.53 12.21 -13.15
CA LYS A 152 4.61 13.66 -13.33
C LYS A 152 5.40 14.36 -12.23
N PHE A 153 5.26 13.93 -10.99
CA PHE A 153 6.02 14.48 -9.87
C PHE A 153 7.52 14.22 -10.05
N ILE A 154 7.90 12.99 -10.39
CA ILE A 154 9.29 12.61 -10.66
C ILE A 154 9.85 13.40 -11.85
N ASP A 155 9.10 13.47 -12.96
CA ASP A 155 9.50 14.20 -14.17
C ASP A 155 9.79 15.67 -13.89
N TYR A 156 8.95 16.31 -13.08
CA TYR A 156 9.16 17.68 -12.68
C TYR A 156 10.47 17.87 -11.93
N TRP A 157 10.78 17.00 -10.96
CA TRP A 157 12.02 17.11 -10.18
C TRP A 157 13.26 16.78 -11.01
N VAL A 158 13.20 15.75 -11.85
CA VAL A 158 14.28 15.43 -12.80
C VAL A 158 14.55 16.60 -13.74
N TRP A 159 13.51 17.25 -14.26
CA TRP A 159 13.66 18.47 -15.07
C TRP A 159 14.26 19.63 -14.28
N LYS A 160 13.82 19.82 -13.03
CA LYS A 160 14.26 20.92 -12.16
C LYS A 160 15.73 20.78 -11.75
N GLU A 161 16.20 19.58 -11.45
CA GLU A 161 17.60 19.32 -11.04
C GLU A 161 18.59 19.37 -12.21
N ARG A 162 18.12 19.18 -13.45
CA ARG A 162 18.94 19.29 -14.66
C ARG A 162 19.12 20.73 -15.15
N ARG A 163 18.45 21.70 -14.50
CA ARG A 163 18.59 23.14 -14.75
C ARG A 163 19.49 23.78 -13.71
#